data_AF-A0A2E0RR03-F1
#
_entry.id   AF-A0A2E0RR03-F1
#
_cell.length_a   1.000
_cell.length_b   1.000
_cell.length_c   1.000
_cell.angle_alpha   90.00
_cell.angle_beta   90.00
_cell.angle_gamma   90.00
#
_symmetry.space_group_name_H-M   'P 1'
#
loop_
_entity.id
_entity.type
_entity.pdbx_description
1 polymer ?
#
loop_
_entity_poly.entity_id
_entity_poly.type
_entity_poly.pdbx_seq_one_letter_code
_entity_poly.pdbx_strand_id
1 'polypeptide(L)'
;MPSARCGSSWSCRSSLRSGECSSGSASTRRPSTTRSSTTPCSTTSPTPSTNSSTATDVSDVHVAFVRAVMIGREGLHRPVLLDMFERAGAAEATSYIATGNVSFRVETDAVPAVVESVEADLERLLGRPTPLFVRPLDDVVALVDSNPFANAPRGPVRDEVVTFFRDRVPDHLAPPIEAPNGDFVAFAAGPAELFSVVIDRDDRQPSAPGGYLERLAGEPVTTRAVTTLERIVEKLTGPGR
;
A
#
# COMPACT_ATOMS: atom_id res chain seq x y z
N MET A 1 -14.45 -54.95 -4.32
CA MET A 1 -14.23 -54.88 -2.86
C MET A 1 -13.07 -53.93 -2.58
N PRO A 2 -13.32 -52.71 -2.10
CA PRO A 2 -12.26 -51.83 -1.62
C PRO A 2 -12.13 -51.93 -0.09
N SER A 3 -10.93 -52.25 0.37
CA SER A 3 -10.50 -52.22 1.77
C SER A 3 -10.05 -50.81 2.17
N ALA A 4 -10.30 -50.49 3.44
CA ALA A 4 -10.38 -49.15 4.02
C ALA A 4 -9.09 -48.66 4.72
N ARG A 5 -9.18 -47.39 5.21
CA ARG A 5 -8.43 -46.69 6.30
C ARG A 5 -7.10 -46.06 5.87
N CYS A 6 -6.67 -44.87 6.32
CA CYS A 6 -6.96 -43.94 7.44
C CYS A 6 -6.92 -42.49 6.87
N GLY A 7 -7.54 -41.44 7.40
CA GLY A 7 -8.03 -41.13 8.75
C GLY A 7 -7.03 -40.25 9.50
N SER A 8 -7.22 -38.92 9.51
CA SER A 8 -6.77 -37.98 10.56
C SER A 8 -7.36 -36.58 10.35
N SER A 9 -8.59 -36.38 10.84
CA SER A 9 -9.21 -35.07 11.04
C SER A 9 -8.89 -34.58 12.44
N TRP A 10 -8.31 -33.39 12.58
CA TRP A 10 -8.22 -32.70 13.86
C TRP A 10 -9.49 -31.87 14.08
N SER A 11 -10.34 -32.34 14.99
CA SER A 11 -11.47 -31.60 15.56
C SER A 11 -11.12 -31.19 16.99
N CYS A 12 -10.97 -29.89 17.25
CA CYS A 12 -10.95 -29.37 18.61
C CYS A 12 -12.39 -29.31 19.15
N ARG A 13 -12.64 -30.13 20.16
CA ARG A 13 -13.92 -30.27 20.85
C ARG A 13 -13.99 -29.25 21.98
N SER A 14 -15.07 -28.48 21.99
CA SER A 14 -15.52 -27.60 23.06
C SER A 14 -16.12 -28.42 24.21
N SER A 15 -15.79 -28.05 25.46
CA SER A 15 -16.49 -28.46 26.68
C SER A 15 -16.26 -27.40 27.77
N LEU A 16 -17.29 -26.61 28.07
CA LEU A 16 -18.12 -26.70 29.28
C LEU A 16 -17.39 -26.39 30.61
N ARG A 17 -17.77 -25.29 31.27
CA ARG A 17 -18.53 -25.34 32.52
C ARG A 17 -18.89 -23.94 33.03
N SER A 18 -20.18 -23.77 33.29
CA SER A 18 -20.80 -22.72 34.09
C SER A 18 -20.54 -22.95 35.58
N GLY A 19 -20.46 -21.86 36.35
CA GLY A 19 -20.47 -21.84 37.81
C GLY A 19 -21.01 -20.49 38.32
N GLU A 20 -22.05 -20.55 39.13
CA GLU A 20 -22.94 -19.47 39.59
C GLU A 20 -22.40 -18.59 40.73
N CYS A 21 -22.99 -17.38 40.80
CA CYS A 21 -23.44 -16.57 41.94
C CYS A 21 -22.65 -16.54 43.27
N SER A 22 -22.33 -15.33 43.77
CA SER A 22 -23.14 -14.65 44.82
C SER A 22 -22.53 -13.33 45.33
N SER A 23 -23.40 -12.32 45.38
CA SER A 23 -23.55 -11.13 46.25
C SER A 23 -22.45 -10.69 47.27
N GLY A 24 -22.21 -9.37 47.29
CA GLY A 24 -21.75 -8.60 48.45
C GLY A 24 -22.17 -7.12 48.34
N SER A 25 -23.02 -6.66 49.25
CA SER A 25 -23.70 -5.35 49.23
C SER A 25 -22.93 -4.24 49.99
N ALA A 26 -23.10 -3.01 49.48
CA ALA A 26 -23.29 -1.71 50.15
C ALA A 26 -22.38 -1.27 51.33
N SER A 27 -21.88 -0.02 51.28
CA SER A 27 -22.41 1.08 52.13
C SER A 27 -21.60 2.39 52.02
N THR A 28 -22.35 3.47 52.22
CA THR A 28 -22.16 4.93 52.18
C THR A 28 -21.03 5.58 53.00
N ARG A 29 -20.50 6.74 52.55
CA ARG A 29 -20.73 8.10 53.15
C ARG A 29 -19.84 9.22 52.54
N ARG A 30 -20.47 10.40 52.33
CA ARG A 30 -19.91 11.77 52.15
C ARG A 30 -19.94 12.49 53.53
N PRO A 31 -19.61 13.80 53.68
CA PRO A 31 -18.49 14.64 53.20
C PRO A 31 -17.86 15.47 54.37
N SER A 32 -16.87 16.35 54.10
CA SER A 32 -16.87 17.80 54.43
C SER A 32 -15.49 18.41 54.79
N THR A 33 -15.12 19.44 54.02
CA THR A 33 -14.46 20.72 54.37
C THR A 33 -13.17 20.77 55.18
N THR A 34 -12.13 21.37 54.57
CA THR A 34 -11.54 22.61 55.10
C THR A 34 -10.91 23.45 53.99
N ARG A 35 -11.07 24.76 54.16
CA ARG A 35 -10.72 25.89 53.28
C ARG A 35 -9.44 26.52 53.83
N SER A 36 -8.47 26.85 52.99
CA SER A 36 -7.55 27.99 53.22
C SER A 36 -6.79 28.33 51.94
N SER A 37 -6.55 29.62 51.82
CA SER A 37 -6.26 30.40 50.62
C SER A 37 -4.93 31.11 50.79
N THR A 38 -4.04 31.04 49.80
CA THR A 38 -3.14 32.16 49.44
C THR A 38 -2.53 31.97 48.04
N THR A 39 -2.58 33.06 47.28
CA THR A 39 -2.17 33.32 45.89
C THR A 39 -0.63 33.53 45.76
N PRO A 40 -0.09 33.97 44.60
CA PRO A 40 0.18 33.27 43.34
C PRO A 40 1.70 33.00 43.15
N CYS A 41 2.06 32.03 42.32
CA CYS A 41 3.38 32.04 41.69
C CYS A 41 3.21 31.84 40.19
N SER A 42 3.33 32.94 39.46
CA SER A 42 3.43 32.94 38.01
C SER A 42 4.74 32.26 37.63
N THR A 43 4.64 31.01 37.17
CA THR A 43 5.75 30.36 36.48
C THR A 43 5.27 30.05 35.08
N THR A 44 5.61 30.98 34.21
CA THR A 44 5.84 30.87 32.77
C THR A 44 5.46 29.51 32.18
N SER A 45 4.36 29.50 31.44
CA SER A 45 4.01 28.42 30.51
C SER A 45 5.23 28.07 29.66
N PRO A 46 5.61 26.79 29.52
CA PRO A 46 6.49 26.41 28.43
C PRO A 46 5.71 26.65 27.15
N THR A 47 6.12 27.66 26.40
CA THR A 47 5.85 27.75 24.96
C THR A 47 6.08 26.37 24.35
N PRO A 48 5.15 25.78 23.58
CA PRO A 48 5.54 24.73 22.65
C PRO A 48 6.51 25.39 21.68
N SER A 49 7.80 25.15 21.90
CA SER A 49 8.83 25.55 20.97
C SER A 49 8.52 24.86 19.65
N THR A 50 8.17 25.66 18.65
CA THR A 50 8.17 25.29 17.24
C THR A 50 9.60 24.95 16.82
N ASN A 51 10.07 23.77 17.21
CA ASN A 51 11.27 23.17 16.69
C ASN A 51 10.89 21.79 16.17
N SER A 52 10.18 21.78 15.04
CA SER A 52 10.17 20.64 14.12
C SER A 52 10.98 21.10 12.91
N SER A 53 12.29 21.02 13.03
CA SER A 53 13.08 19.87 12.57
C SER A 53 13.14 19.87 11.05
N THR A 54 14.12 20.59 10.52
CA THR A 54 14.71 20.39 9.20
C THR A 54 15.48 19.07 9.15
N ALA A 55 14.81 17.98 9.51
CA ALA A 55 15.19 16.66 9.06
C ALA A 55 14.48 16.49 7.73
N THR A 56 15.24 16.25 6.67
CA THR A 56 14.69 15.74 5.41
C THR A 56 14.11 14.37 5.71
N ASP A 57 12.89 14.33 6.26
CA ASP A 57 12.27 13.07 6.66
C ASP A 57 11.71 12.41 5.41
N VAL A 58 12.29 11.25 5.09
CA VAL A 58 11.89 10.43 3.94
C VAL A 58 10.48 9.87 4.16
N SER A 59 10.00 9.90 5.42
CA SER A 59 8.68 9.44 5.86
C SER A 59 7.49 10.14 5.19
N ASP A 60 7.65 11.40 4.75
CA ASP A 60 6.59 12.15 4.08
C ASP A 60 6.61 11.97 2.56
N VAL A 61 7.62 11.27 2.02
CA VAL A 61 7.75 11.06 0.58
C VAL A 61 6.94 9.83 0.18
N HIS A 62 6.03 10.04 -0.76
CA HIS A 62 5.12 9.02 -1.27
C HIS A 62 5.31 8.85 -2.77
N VAL A 63 5.04 7.63 -3.25
CA VAL A 63 5.02 7.28 -4.68
C VAL A 63 3.61 6.85 -5.06
N ALA A 64 2.98 7.59 -5.96
CA ALA A 64 1.72 7.25 -6.60
C ALA A 64 1.93 6.54 -7.94
N PHE A 65 1.32 5.38 -8.08
CA PHE A 65 1.16 4.66 -9.34
C PHE A 65 -0.24 4.91 -9.89
N VAL A 66 -0.34 5.71 -10.95
CA VAL A 66 -1.58 6.03 -11.66
C VAL A 66 -1.89 4.91 -12.66
N ARG A 67 -3.05 4.28 -12.54
CA ARG A 67 -3.47 3.16 -13.40
C ARG A 67 -4.00 3.66 -14.76
N ALA A 68 -3.79 2.89 -15.83
CA ALA A 68 -4.46 3.07 -17.12
C ALA A 68 -4.35 4.47 -17.75
N VAL A 69 -3.24 5.16 -17.50
CA VAL A 69 -2.94 6.47 -18.10
C VAL A 69 -1.79 6.38 -19.08
N MET A 70 -1.94 7.03 -20.22
CA MET A 70 -0.85 7.35 -21.13
C MET A 70 -0.68 8.86 -21.15
N ILE A 71 0.39 9.36 -20.56
CA ILE A 71 0.73 10.78 -20.59
C ILE A 71 0.94 11.20 -22.06
N GLY A 72 0.33 12.31 -22.46
CA GLY A 72 0.34 12.82 -23.83
C GLY A 72 -0.87 12.44 -24.67
N ARG A 73 -1.87 11.76 -24.07
CA ARG A 73 -3.16 11.46 -24.69
C ARG A 73 -4.30 12.02 -23.84
N GLU A 74 -5.45 12.24 -24.45
CA GLU A 74 -6.69 12.63 -23.75
C GLU A 74 -6.54 13.89 -22.88
N GLY A 75 -5.66 14.82 -23.28
CA GLY A 75 -5.37 16.05 -22.53
C GLY A 75 -4.56 15.87 -21.24
N LEU A 76 -4.25 14.62 -20.85
CA LEU A 76 -3.42 14.34 -19.69
C LEU A 76 -1.94 14.49 -20.04
N HIS A 77 -1.41 15.68 -19.81
CA HIS A 77 0.01 15.97 -19.92
C HIS A 77 0.70 15.95 -18.55
N ARG A 78 2.02 15.78 -18.56
CA ARG A 78 2.81 15.76 -17.33
C ARG A 78 2.55 16.96 -16.41
N PRO A 79 2.56 18.23 -16.88
CA PRO A 79 2.28 19.37 -16.02
C PRO A 79 0.87 19.34 -15.43
N VAL A 80 -0.12 18.89 -16.21
CA VAL A 80 -1.52 18.77 -15.76
C VAL A 80 -1.62 17.75 -14.63
N LEU A 81 -0.95 16.60 -14.76
CA LEU A 81 -0.92 15.60 -13.71
C LEU A 81 -0.27 16.14 -12.44
N LEU A 82 0.87 16.81 -12.54
CA LEU A 82 1.56 17.37 -11.36
C LEU A 82 0.75 18.48 -10.67
N ASP A 83 0.10 19.34 -11.45
CA ASP A 83 -0.81 20.37 -10.94
C ASP A 83 -1.99 19.76 -10.15
N MET A 84 -2.53 18.62 -10.56
CA MET A 84 -3.56 17.91 -9.79
C MET A 84 -3.07 17.52 -8.39
N PHE A 85 -1.83 17.03 -8.27
CA PHE A 85 -1.23 16.72 -6.96
C PHE A 85 -0.99 17.98 -6.13
N GLU A 86 -0.47 19.04 -6.74
CA GLU A 86 -0.20 20.31 -6.04
C GLU A 86 -1.49 20.96 -5.51
N ARG A 87 -2.57 20.99 -6.32
CA ARG A 87 -3.88 21.49 -5.89
C ARG A 87 -4.53 20.63 -4.81
N ALA A 88 -4.18 19.34 -4.77
CA ALA A 88 -4.63 18.42 -3.73
C ALA A 88 -3.84 18.58 -2.41
N GLY A 89 -2.87 19.49 -2.34
CA GLY A 89 -2.08 19.78 -1.14
C GLY A 89 -0.74 19.04 -1.06
N ALA A 90 -0.36 18.32 -2.13
CA ALA A 90 0.95 17.68 -2.19
C ALA A 90 2.05 18.68 -2.56
N ALA A 91 3.23 18.52 -1.96
CA ALA A 91 4.42 19.29 -2.29
C ALA A 91 5.40 18.48 -3.15
N GLU A 92 6.31 19.17 -3.84
CA GLU A 92 7.42 18.54 -4.58
C GLU A 92 6.98 17.45 -5.59
N ALA A 93 5.77 17.57 -6.13
CA ALA A 93 5.20 16.60 -7.06
C ALA A 93 6.08 16.46 -8.31
N THR A 94 6.65 15.27 -8.50
CA THR A 94 7.57 14.98 -9.59
C THR A 94 7.23 13.65 -10.23
N SER A 95 7.20 13.59 -11.56
CA SER A 95 7.07 12.31 -12.27
C SER A 95 8.38 11.86 -12.88
N TYR A 96 8.58 10.54 -12.89
CA TYR A 96 9.75 9.85 -13.40
C TYR A 96 9.34 8.88 -14.50
N ILE A 97 10.21 8.72 -15.51
CA ILE A 97 10.20 7.67 -16.55
C ILE A 97 8.79 7.40 -17.10
N ALA A 98 8.51 7.98 -18.27
CA ALA A 98 7.25 7.91 -19.03
C ALA A 98 6.07 7.05 -18.45
N THR A 99 4.98 7.78 -18.19
CA THR A 99 3.60 7.38 -17.87
C THR A 99 3.31 6.76 -16.49
N GLY A 100 2.69 7.57 -15.64
CA GLY A 100 1.86 7.10 -14.53
C GLY A 100 2.55 6.86 -13.19
N ASN A 101 3.73 7.42 -12.95
CA ASN A 101 4.38 7.38 -11.64
C ASN A 101 4.68 8.82 -11.19
N VAL A 102 4.24 9.18 -9.99
CA VAL A 102 4.43 10.51 -9.40
C VAL A 102 4.94 10.33 -7.98
N SER A 103 6.08 10.91 -7.63
CA SER A 103 6.47 11.10 -6.25
C SER A 103 6.00 12.45 -5.75
N PHE A 104 5.66 12.56 -4.48
CA PHE A 104 5.24 13.80 -3.86
C PHE A 104 5.48 13.74 -2.35
N ARG A 105 5.47 14.90 -1.68
CA ARG A 105 5.54 14.99 -0.23
C ARG A 105 4.18 15.40 0.33
N VAL A 106 3.71 14.68 1.34
CA VAL A 106 2.55 15.05 2.15
C VAL A 106 2.60 14.27 3.47
N GLU A 107 2.02 14.82 4.54
CA GLU A 107 1.78 14.09 5.78
C GLU A 107 0.97 12.81 5.50
N THR A 108 1.34 11.71 6.15
CA THR A 108 0.75 10.38 5.88
C THR A 108 -0.78 10.37 6.03
N ASP A 109 -1.33 11.14 6.97
CA ASP A 109 -2.77 11.23 7.22
C ASP A 109 -3.56 11.98 6.12
N ALA A 110 -2.88 12.80 5.33
CA ALA A 110 -3.46 13.55 4.21
C ALA A 110 -3.42 12.77 2.88
N VAL A 111 -2.69 11.66 2.79
CA VAL A 111 -2.62 10.82 1.58
C VAL A 111 -4.00 10.43 1.03
N PRO A 112 -4.98 9.98 1.85
CA PRO A 112 -6.31 9.62 1.33
C PRO A 112 -7.03 10.80 0.67
N ALA A 113 -6.90 12.01 1.23
CA ALA A 113 -7.50 13.21 0.67
C ALA A 113 -6.84 13.61 -0.66
N VAL A 114 -5.50 13.47 -0.76
CA VAL A 114 -4.78 13.67 -2.03
C VAL A 114 -5.26 12.69 -3.09
N VAL A 115 -5.37 11.41 -2.75
CA VAL A 115 -5.84 10.36 -3.67
C VAL A 115 -7.24 10.66 -4.17
N GLU A 116 -8.19 10.95 -3.29
CA GLU A 116 -9.58 11.24 -3.66
C GLU A 116 -9.67 12.45 -4.60
N SER A 117 -8.96 13.53 -4.28
CA SER A 117 -8.96 14.75 -5.10
C SER A 117 -8.38 14.50 -6.50
N VAL A 118 -7.24 13.80 -6.57
CA VAL A 118 -6.57 13.51 -7.85
C VAL A 118 -7.38 12.52 -8.69
N GLU A 119 -7.99 11.50 -8.08
CA GLU A 119 -8.87 10.56 -8.79
C GLU A 119 -10.09 11.27 -9.39
N ALA A 120 -10.73 12.18 -8.65
CA ALA A 120 -11.85 12.98 -9.15
C ALA A 120 -11.44 13.92 -10.29
N ASP A 121 -10.26 14.53 -10.20
CA ASP A 121 -9.67 15.35 -11.27
C ASP A 121 -9.40 14.52 -12.54
N LEU A 122 -8.82 13.33 -12.38
CA LEU A 122 -8.54 12.42 -13.48
C LEU A 122 -9.82 11.88 -14.13
N GLU A 123 -10.83 11.52 -13.34
CA GLU A 123 -12.11 11.06 -13.89
C GLU A 123 -12.81 12.16 -14.68
N ARG A 124 -12.79 13.41 -14.20
CA ARG A 124 -13.32 14.56 -14.93
C ARG A 124 -12.59 14.82 -16.24
N LEU A 125 -11.27 14.63 -16.27
CA LEU A 125 -10.47 14.85 -17.48
C LEU A 125 -10.60 13.70 -18.48
N LEU A 126 -10.56 12.45 -18.02
CA LEU A 126 -10.47 11.25 -18.85
C LEU A 126 -11.83 10.60 -19.14
N GLY A 127 -12.88 11.01 -18.42
CA GLY A 127 -14.23 10.44 -18.54
C GLY A 127 -14.34 9.00 -18.02
N ARG A 128 -13.40 8.55 -17.18
CA ARG A 128 -13.39 7.20 -16.59
C ARG A 128 -12.69 7.16 -15.23
N PRO A 129 -13.09 6.25 -14.32
CA PRO A 129 -12.38 6.02 -13.07
C PRO A 129 -10.92 5.64 -13.32
N THR A 130 -10.01 6.37 -12.68
CA THR A 130 -8.56 6.22 -12.86
C THR A 130 -7.90 6.08 -11.49
N PRO A 131 -7.83 4.86 -10.93
CA PRO A 131 -7.39 4.69 -9.56
C PRO A 131 -5.89 4.93 -9.40
N LEU A 132 -5.54 5.50 -8.26
CA LEU A 132 -4.19 5.70 -7.75
C LEU A 132 -3.88 4.64 -6.69
N PHE A 133 -2.62 4.23 -6.68
CA PHE A 133 -2.04 3.33 -5.69
C PHE A 133 -0.84 4.05 -5.10
N VAL A 134 -0.94 4.43 -3.82
CA VAL A 134 0.10 5.20 -3.14
C VAL A 134 0.84 4.31 -2.17
N ARG A 135 2.18 4.44 -2.14
CA ARG A 135 3.06 3.80 -1.17
C ARG A 135 4.03 4.82 -0.56
N PRO A 136 4.31 4.73 0.75
CA PRO A 136 5.46 5.40 1.34
C PRO A 136 6.73 5.02 0.58
N LEU A 137 7.67 5.96 0.43
CA LEU A 137 8.94 5.69 -0.23
C LEU A 137 9.72 4.59 0.50
N ASP A 138 9.71 4.60 1.84
CA ASP A 138 10.38 3.58 2.66
C ASP A 138 9.90 2.16 2.35
N ASP A 139 8.60 1.99 2.08
CA ASP A 139 8.04 0.68 1.70
C ASP A 139 8.52 0.24 0.32
N VAL A 140 8.64 1.17 -0.63
CA VAL A 140 9.17 0.88 -1.97
C VAL A 140 10.66 0.54 -1.90
N VAL A 141 11.43 1.26 -1.08
CA VAL A 141 12.85 0.97 -0.80
C VAL A 141 12.99 -0.41 -0.18
N ALA A 142 12.24 -0.71 0.88
CA ALA A 142 12.27 -2.01 1.55
C ALA A 142 11.87 -3.16 0.60
N LEU A 143 10.90 -2.92 -0.28
CA LEU A 143 10.50 -3.89 -1.30
C LEU A 143 11.66 -4.19 -2.25
N VAL A 144 12.34 -3.16 -2.78
CA VAL A 144 13.49 -3.35 -3.68
C VAL A 144 14.65 -4.03 -2.96
N ASP A 145 14.99 -3.58 -1.75
CA ASP A 145 16.10 -4.10 -0.94
C ASP A 145 15.89 -5.56 -0.51
N SER A 146 14.63 -5.98 -0.31
CA SER A 146 14.30 -7.37 0.03
C SER A 146 14.59 -8.36 -1.10
N ASN A 147 14.82 -7.87 -2.33
CA ASN A 147 15.05 -8.65 -3.54
C ASN A 147 14.07 -9.83 -3.69
N PRO A 148 12.75 -9.56 -3.83
CA PRO A 148 11.71 -10.58 -3.79
C PRO A 148 11.83 -11.59 -4.95
N PHE A 149 12.59 -11.27 -5.98
CA PHE A 149 12.81 -12.11 -7.16
C PHE A 149 14.05 -13.01 -7.07
N ALA A 150 14.83 -12.93 -5.98
CA ALA A 150 15.99 -13.79 -5.77
C ALA A 150 15.67 -15.30 -5.89
N ASN A 151 14.45 -15.68 -5.48
CA ASN A 151 13.94 -17.06 -5.54
C ASN A 151 12.81 -17.23 -6.57
N ALA A 152 12.70 -16.31 -7.53
CA ALA A 152 11.68 -16.40 -8.57
C ALA A 152 11.86 -17.67 -9.43
N PRO A 153 10.77 -18.19 -10.03
CA PRO A 153 10.86 -19.29 -10.99
C PRO A 153 11.89 -18.96 -12.08
N ARG A 154 12.84 -19.89 -12.30
CA ARG A 154 13.86 -19.75 -13.34
C ARG A 154 13.31 -20.24 -14.68
N GLY A 155 13.69 -19.58 -15.77
CA GLY A 155 13.23 -19.91 -17.11
C GLY A 155 13.43 -18.75 -18.08
N PRO A 156 12.75 -18.76 -19.24
CA PRO A 156 12.72 -17.62 -20.14
C PRO A 156 11.86 -16.52 -19.51
N VAL A 157 12.40 -15.79 -18.53
CA VAL A 157 11.71 -14.67 -17.89
C VAL A 157 11.92 -13.43 -18.74
N ARG A 158 10.81 -12.81 -19.13
CA ARG A 158 10.81 -11.54 -19.87
C ARG A 158 10.90 -10.35 -18.93
N ASP A 159 9.97 -10.30 -17.96
CA ASP A 159 9.79 -9.17 -17.06
C ASP A 159 9.51 -9.69 -15.64
N GLU A 160 10.15 -9.07 -14.66
CA GLU A 160 9.81 -9.19 -13.24
C GLU A 160 8.88 -8.04 -12.87
N VAL A 161 7.69 -8.38 -12.38
CA VAL A 161 6.64 -7.39 -12.15
C VAL A 161 5.98 -7.55 -10.78
N VAL A 162 5.64 -6.41 -10.21
CA VAL A 162 4.91 -6.29 -8.94
C VAL A 162 3.51 -5.78 -9.26
N THR A 163 2.49 -6.46 -8.74
CA THR A 163 1.11 -6.01 -8.80
C THR A 163 0.69 -5.49 -7.44
N PHE A 164 0.40 -4.19 -7.36
CA PHE A 164 -0.01 -3.49 -6.15
C PHE A 164 -1.53 -3.49 -6.02
N PHE A 165 -1.98 -3.78 -4.80
CA PHE A 165 -3.36 -3.64 -4.32
C PHE A 165 -3.50 -2.32 -3.58
N ARG A 166 -4.72 -1.81 -3.36
CA ARG A 166 -4.89 -0.55 -2.61
C ARG A 166 -4.48 -0.74 -1.15
N ASP A 167 -5.12 -1.72 -0.50
CA ASP A 167 -5.01 -1.95 0.95
C ASP A 167 -4.20 -3.21 1.28
N ARG A 168 -4.63 -4.37 0.79
CA ARG A 168 -3.96 -5.66 1.01
C ARG A 168 -4.24 -6.65 -0.11
N VAL A 169 -3.42 -7.70 -0.23
CA VAL A 169 -3.74 -8.83 -1.09
C VAL A 169 -4.97 -9.56 -0.52
N PRO A 170 -6.03 -9.82 -1.31
CA PRO A 170 -7.17 -10.59 -0.86
C PRO A 170 -6.79 -11.99 -0.38
N ASP A 171 -7.40 -12.45 0.71
CA ASP A 171 -7.04 -13.72 1.38
C ASP A 171 -7.26 -14.95 0.50
N HIS A 172 -8.12 -14.85 -0.53
CA HIS A 172 -8.37 -15.92 -1.50
C HIS A 172 -7.33 -15.99 -2.63
N LEU A 173 -6.44 -15.00 -2.76
CA LEU A 173 -5.35 -14.99 -3.73
C LEU A 173 -4.08 -15.53 -3.09
N ALA A 174 -3.96 -16.86 -3.07
CA ALA A 174 -2.77 -17.55 -2.58
C ALA A 174 -1.85 -17.96 -3.74
N PRO A 175 -0.59 -17.47 -3.80
CA PRO A 175 0.42 -17.99 -4.72
C PRO A 175 0.73 -19.48 -4.50
N PRO A 176 1.13 -20.22 -5.55
CA PRO A 176 1.32 -19.74 -6.92
C PRO A 176 -0.01 -19.55 -7.67
N ILE A 177 -0.12 -18.45 -8.42
CA ILE A 177 -1.23 -18.19 -9.34
C ILE A 177 -0.66 -18.18 -10.76
N GLU A 178 -1.09 -19.14 -11.56
CA GLU A 178 -0.64 -19.29 -12.94
C GLU A 178 -1.69 -18.79 -13.92
N ALA A 179 -1.23 -18.07 -14.95
CA ALA A 179 -2.11 -17.70 -16.04
C ALA A 179 -2.56 -18.95 -16.82
N PRO A 180 -3.84 -19.10 -17.18
CA PRO A 180 -4.30 -20.24 -17.98
C PRO A 180 -3.60 -20.40 -19.33
N ASN A 181 -3.05 -19.31 -19.86
CA ASN A 181 -2.29 -19.26 -21.11
C ASN A 181 -0.76 -19.40 -20.90
N GLY A 182 -0.31 -19.56 -19.66
CA GLY A 182 1.10 -19.70 -19.29
C GLY A 182 1.94 -18.41 -19.37
N ASP A 183 1.32 -17.22 -19.49
CA ASP A 183 2.06 -15.96 -19.70
C ASP A 183 2.78 -15.45 -18.46
N PHE A 184 2.33 -15.82 -17.27
CA PHE A 184 2.96 -15.40 -16.04
C PHE A 184 2.69 -16.38 -14.90
N VAL A 185 3.54 -16.28 -13.88
CA VAL A 185 3.36 -16.97 -12.60
C VAL A 185 3.52 -15.93 -11.48
N ALA A 186 2.47 -15.69 -10.71
CA ALA A 186 2.58 -14.98 -9.44
C ALA A 186 3.05 -15.98 -8.39
N PHE A 187 4.27 -15.84 -7.88
CA PHE A 187 4.95 -16.88 -7.09
C PHE A 187 5.07 -16.52 -5.60
N ALA A 188 4.89 -15.24 -5.24
CA ALA A 188 4.95 -14.78 -3.87
C ALA A 188 3.99 -13.60 -3.63
N ALA A 189 3.66 -13.37 -2.36
CA ALA A 189 2.81 -12.28 -1.90
C ALA A 189 3.51 -11.51 -0.77
N GLY A 190 3.42 -10.19 -0.82
CA GLY A 190 3.64 -9.29 0.30
C GLY A 190 2.32 -8.90 0.98
N PRO A 191 2.32 -7.87 1.85
CA PRO A 191 1.11 -7.39 2.50
C PRO A 191 0.06 -6.87 1.51
N ALA A 192 0.49 -6.15 0.47
CA ALA A 192 -0.38 -5.51 -0.51
C ALA A 192 0.15 -5.64 -1.94
N GLU A 193 1.01 -6.63 -2.18
CA GLU A 193 1.73 -6.84 -3.43
C GLU A 193 1.74 -8.32 -3.83
N LEU A 194 1.56 -8.61 -5.11
CA LEU A 194 1.88 -9.91 -5.70
C LEU A 194 3.11 -9.80 -6.58
N PHE A 195 4.08 -10.69 -6.37
CA PHE A 195 5.31 -10.78 -7.15
C PHE A 195 5.13 -11.81 -8.26
N SER A 196 5.32 -11.40 -9.50
CA SER A 196 5.10 -12.23 -10.68
C SER A 196 6.24 -12.18 -11.67
N VAL A 197 6.57 -13.32 -12.25
CA VAL A 197 7.42 -13.39 -13.45
C VAL A 197 6.53 -13.49 -14.68
N VAL A 198 6.79 -12.66 -15.68
CA VAL A 198 6.22 -12.78 -17.02
C VAL A 198 7.13 -13.69 -17.83
N ILE A 199 6.56 -14.74 -18.39
CA ILE A 199 7.29 -15.75 -19.15
C ILE A 199 7.39 -15.28 -20.61
N ASP A 200 8.61 -15.25 -21.13
CA ASP A 200 8.90 -14.93 -22.53
C ASP A 200 8.41 -16.05 -23.45
N ARG A 201 7.99 -15.66 -24.64
CA ARG A 201 7.28 -16.52 -25.59
C ARG A 201 7.78 -16.23 -27.00
N ASP A 202 8.25 -17.26 -27.70
CA ASP A 202 8.73 -17.12 -29.07
C ASP A 202 7.60 -16.84 -30.07
N ASP A 203 6.37 -17.24 -29.74
CA ASP A 203 5.21 -17.23 -30.64
C ASP A 203 4.38 -15.94 -30.56
N ARG A 204 4.48 -15.18 -29.48
CA ARG A 204 3.65 -13.99 -29.24
C ARG A 204 4.19 -13.13 -28.09
N GLN A 205 3.68 -11.90 -27.99
CA GLN A 205 3.91 -11.08 -26.80
C GLN A 205 3.10 -11.64 -25.60
N PRO A 206 3.73 -11.93 -24.45
CA PRO A 206 3.00 -12.35 -23.26
C PRO A 206 2.18 -11.21 -22.66
N SER A 207 1.05 -11.56 -22.06
CA SER A 207 0.15 -10.63 -21.36
C SER A 207 0.68 -10.32 -19.96
N ALA A 208 0.59 -9.06 -19.55
CA ALA A 208 0.93 -8.69 -18.18
C ALA A 208 -0.10 -9.26 -17.17
N PRO A 209 0.31 -9.54 -15.92
CA PRO A 209 -0.56 -10.15 -14.90
C PRO A 209 -1.77 -9.29 -14.51
N GLY A 210 -1.64 -7.95 -14.55
CA GLY A 210 -2.58 -7.03 -13.93
C GLY A 210 -4.04 -7.25 -14.32
N GLY A 211 -4.34 -7.41 -15.61
CA GLY A 211 -5.73 -7.61 -16.04
C GLY A 211 -6.34 -8.95 -15.57
N TYR A 212 -5.52 -9.99 -15.43
CA TYR A 212 -5.99 -11.28 -14.91
C TYR A 212 -6.14 -11.24 -13.40
N LEU A 213 -5.15 -10.70 -12.68
CA LEU A 213 -5.17 -10.57 -11.23
C LEU A 213 -6.30 -9.66 -10.76
N GLU A 214 -6.61 -8.58 -11.48
CA GLU A 214 -7.77 -7.71 -11.21
C GLU A 214 -9.08 -8.50 -11.20
N ARG A 215 -9.29 -9.37 -12.20
CA ARG A 215 -10.52 -10.17 -12.30
C ARG A 215 -10.61 -11.21 -11.19
N LEU A 216 -9.50 -11.80 -10.77
CA LEU A 216 -9.48 -12.74 -9.66
C LEU A 216 -9.67 -12.04 -8.31
N ALA A 217 -9.09 -10.85 -8.14
CA ALA A 217 -9.19 -10.06 -6.93
C ALA A 217 -10.60 -9.51 -6.73
N GLY A 218 -11.27 -9.12 -7.83
CA GLY A 218 -12.54 -8.41 -7.78
C GLY A 218 -12.39 -6.92 -7.44
N GLU A 219 -11.16 -6.40 -7.45
CA GLU A 219 -10.82 -5.01 -7.16
C GLU A 219 -9.70 -4.51 -8.09
N PRO A 220 -9.59 -3.19 -8.32
CA PRO A 220 -8.56 -2.63 -9.19
C PRO A 220 -7.15 -2.93 -8.66
N VAL A 221 -6.24 -3.25 -9.58
CA VAL A 221 -4.81 -3.39 -9.29
C VAL A 221 -3.96 -2.60 -10.28
N THR A 222 -2.69 -2.36 -9.93
CA THR A 222 -1.72 -1.78 -10.86
C THR A 222 -0.45 -2.60 -10.89
N THR A 223 0.04 -2.91 -12.09
CA THR A 223 1.27 -3.70 -12.28
C THR A 223 2.40 -2.79 -12.75
N ARG A 224 3.59 -2.97 -12.18
CA ARG A 224 4.82 -2.25 -12.54
C ARG A 224 6.00 -3.21 -12.61
N ALA A 225 6.93 -2.94 -13.52
CA ALA A 225 8.19 -3.67 -13.59
C ALA A 225 9.08 -3.31 -12.40
N VAL A 226 9.80 -4.29 -11.85
CA VAL A 226 10.75 -4.08 -10.73
C VAL A 226 11.81 -3.05 -11.10
N THR A 227 12.31 -3.11 -12.34
CA THR A 227 13.26 -2.12 -12.88
C THR A 227 12.74 -0.68 -12.85
N THR A 228 11.43 -0.48 -12.85
CA THR A 228 10.84 0.86 -12.68
C THR A 228 10.91 1.30 -11.21
N LEU A 229 10.66 0.38 -10.28
CA LEU A 229 10.77 0.65 -8.85
C LEU A 229 12.22 0.96 -8.46
N GLU A 230 13.17 0.16 -8.94
CA GLU A 230 14.62 0.39 -8.75
C GLU A 230 15.04 1.80 -9.18
N ARG A 231 14.60 2.24 -10.36
CA ARG A 231 14.91 3.58 -10.87
C ARG A 231 14.22 4.71 -10.09
N ILE A 232 13.03 4.45 -9.55
CA ILE A 232 12.34 5.41 -8.67
C ILE A 232 13.13 5.57 -7.37
N VAL A 233 13.54 4.44 -6.76
CA VAL A 233 14.36 4.41 -5.55
C VAL A 233 15.68 5.13 -5.80
N GLU A 234 16.46 4.72 -6.80
CA GLU A 234 17.75 5.32 -7.17
C GLU A 234 17.65 6.85 -7.30
N LYS A 235 16.55 7.34 -7.89
CA LYS A 235 16.36 8.76 -8.11
C LYS A 235 15.95 9.54 -6.85
N LEU A 236 15.17 8.91 -5.97
CA LEU A 236 14.66 9.55 -4.75
C LEU A 236 15.62 9.45 -3.57
N THR A 237 16.42 8.38 -3.49
CA THR A 237 17.41 8.18 -2.43
C THR A 237 18.83 8.57 -2.85
N GLY A 238 19.05 8.82 -4.14
CA GLY A 238 20.37 9.09 -4.72
C GLY A 238 21.11 7.80 -5.10
N PRO A 239 22.16 7.90 -5.95
CA PRO A 239 22.95 6.75 -6.36
C PRO A 239 23.82 6.24 -5.20
N GLY A 240 23.46 5.08 -4.65
CA GLY A 240 24.30 4.31 -3.73
C GLY A 240 24.15 4.72 -2.27
N ARG A 241 23.54 3.83 -1.49
CA ARG A 241 24.03 3.56 -0.14
C ARG A 241 25.03 2.42 -0.20
#